data_AF-B6EKR7-F1
#
_entry.id   AF-B6EKR7-F1
#
_cell.length_a   1.000
_cell.length_b   1.000
_cell.length_c   1.000
_cell.angle_alpha   90.00
_cell.angle_beta   90.00
_cell.angle_gamma   90.00
#
_symmetry.space_group_name_H-M   'P 1'
#
loop_
_entity.id
_entity.type
_entity.pdbx_description
1 polymer ?
#
loop_
_entity_poly.entity_id
_entity_poly.type
_entity_poly.pdbx_seq_one_letter_code
_entity_poly.pdbx_strand_id
1 'polypeptide(L)' 'MKVIVQYTETGIYKDHAWEASSLRIKGQLHAVTPSYAAQLIEQRKAQLHTDQNDSIVIVN' A
#
# COMPACT_ATOMS: atom_id res chain seq x y z
N MET A 1 -13.00 2.03 -2.76
CA MET A 1 -11.99 3.10 -2.90
C MET A 1 -10.70 2.71 -2.21
N LYS A 2 -9.68 2.40 -3.00
CA LYS A 2 -8.32 2.07 -2.58
C LYS A 2 -7.30 2.89 -3.38
N VAL A 3 -6.08 3.00 -2.88
CA VAL A 3 -4.92 3.61 -3.55
C VAL A 3 -3.82 2.58 -3.72
N ILE A 4 -2.95 2.77 -4.71
CA ILE A 4 -1.81 1.86 -4.93
C ILE A 4 -0.60 2.32 -4.13
N VAL A 5 0.01 1.40 -3.39
CA VAL A 5 1.30 1.59 -2.74
C VAL A 5 2.31 0.57 -3.26
N GLN A 6 3.59 0.92 -3.19
CA GLN A 6 4.71 0.00 -3.39
C GLN A 6 5.37 -0.31 -2.06
N TYR A 7 5.43 -1.59 -1.68
CA TYR A 7 6.12 -1.99 -0.45
C TYR A 7 7.63 -1.78 -0.55
N THR A 8 8.24 -1.19 0.47
CA THR A 8 9.69 -0.96 0.54
C THR A 8 10.41 -2.06 1.31
N GLU A 9 9.68 -2.88 2.06
CA GLU A 9 10.18 -4.03 2.82
C GLU A 9 9.28 -5.26 2.65
N THR A 10 9.89 -6.46 2.69
CA THR A 10 9.16 -7.74 2.69
C THR A 10 8.63 -8.02 4.09
N GLY A 11 7.36 -8.39 4.22
CA GLY A 11 6.74 -8.61 5.52
C GLY A 11 5.30 -9.08 5.46
N ILE A 12 4.71 -9.29 6.63
CA ILE A 12 3.30 -9.64 6.79
C ILE A 12 2.51 -8.36 7.03
N TYR A 13 1.49 -8.13 6.21
CA TYR A 13 0.69 -6.90 6.23
C TYR A 13 -0.80 -7.21 6.31
N LYS A 14 -1.56 -6.25 6.84
CA LYS A 14 -3.00 -6.38 7.04
C LYS A 14 -3.65 -4.99 7.02
N ASP A 15 -4.45 -4.72 5.99
CA ASP A 15 -5.10 -3.42 5.75
C ASP A 15 -6.25 -3.19 6.74
N HIS A 16 -7.13 -4.18 6.89
CA HIS A 16 -8.23 -4.12 7.85
C HIS A 16 -8.08 -5.11 9.01
N ALA A 17 -8.57 -4.72 10.19
CA ALA A 17 -8.56 -5.55 11.40
C ALA A 17 -9.24 -6.92 11.24
N TRP A 18 -10.15 -7.06 10.27
CA TRP A 18 -10.88 -8.29 9.99
C TRP A 18 -10.45 -9.00 8.70
N GLU A 19 -9.47 -8.44 7.96
CA GLU A 19 -8.87 -9.11 6.82
C GLU A 19 -7.76 -10.08 7.26
N ALA A 20 -7.51 -11.09 6.42
CA ALA A 20 -6.40 -12.02 6.60
C ALA A 20 -5.07 -11.30 6.34
N SER A 21 -4.11 -11.51 7.24
CA SER A 21 -2.74 -11.06 7.02
C SER A 21 -2.13 -11.78 5.81
N SER A 22 -1.41 -11.05 4.97
CA SER A 22 -0.78 -11.59 3.76
C SER A 22 0.68 -11.19 3.67
N LEU A 23 1.52 -12.11 3.16
CA LEU A 23 2.90 -11.81 2.82
C LEU A 23 2.94 -10.85 1.63
N ARG A 24 3.72 -9.77 1.77
CA ARG A 24 4.04 -8.84 0.68
C ARG A 24 5.54 -8.77 0.49
N ILE A 25 5.94 -8.66 -0.75
CA ILE A 25 7.35 -8.63 -1.15
C ILE A 25 7.76 -7.19 -1.44
N LYS A 26 8.98 -6.82 -1.05
CA LYS A 26 9.57 -5.53 -1.46
C LYS A 26 9.45 -5.32 -2.97
N GLY A 27 9.01 -4.12 -3.36
CA GLY A 27 8.77 -3.72 -4.73
C GLY A 27 7.38 -4.06 -5.27
N GLN A 28 6.60 -4.89 -4.55
CA GLN A 28 5.25 -5.27 -4.97
C GLN A 28 4.28 -4.08 -4.86
N LEU A 29 3.47 -3.89 -5.90
CA LEU A 29 2.35 -2.95 -5.91
C LEU A 29 1.10 -3.60 -5.33
N HIS A 30 0.36 -2.87 -4.50
CA HIS A 30 -0.89 -3.35 -3.95
C HIS A 30 -1.90 -2.25 -3.66
N ALA A 31 -3.18 -2.58 -3.85
CA ALA A 31 -4.30 -1.70 -3.56
C ALA A 31 -4.67 -1.80 -2.07
N VAL A 32 -4.63 -0.68 -1.36
CA VAL A 32 -4.95 -0.58 0.07
C VAL A 32 -5.88 0.59 0.35
N THR A 33 -6.50 0.62 1.52
CA THR A 33 -7.25 1.80 1.94
C THR A 33 -6.34 3.02 2.11
N PRO A 34 -6.84 4.25 1.87
CA PRO A 34 -6.04 5.47 2.04
C PRO A 34 -5.48 5.63 3.46
N SER A 35 -6.26 5.27 4.48
CA SER A 35 -5.82 5.31 5.88
C SER A 35 -4.65 4.38 6.15
N TYR A 36 -4.69 3.17 5.58
CA TYR A 36 -3.59 2.21 5.74
C TYR A 36 -2.37 2.59 4.91
N ALA A 37 -2.56 3.15 3.71
CA ALA A 37 -1.47 3.72 2.93
C ALA A 37 -0.69 4.78 3.73
N ALA A 38 -1.41 5.71 4.37
CA ALA A 38 -0.79 6.74 5.22
C ALA A 38 0.04 6.10 6.35
N GLN A 39 -0.50 5.11 7.06
CA GLN A 39 0.23 4.40 8.12
C GLN A 39 1.50 3.71 7.62
N LEU A 40 1.42 3.03 6.46
CA LEU A 40 2.59 2.37 5.88
C LEU A 40 3.68 3.36 5.48
N ILE A 41 3.29 4.52 4.93
CA ILE A 41 4.22 5.58 4.52
C ILE A 41 4.88 6.22 5.75
N GLU A 42 4.10 6.54 6.79
CA GLU A 42 4.63 7.06 8.06
C GLU A 42 5.64 6.10 8.70
N GLN A 43 5.37 4.79 8.62
CA GLN A 43 6.27 3.74 9.12
C GLN A 43 7.41 3.40 8.15
N ARG A 44 7.52 4.08 7.00
CA ARG A 44 8.52 3.84 5.94
C ARG A 44 8.50 2.42 5.34
N LYS A 45 7.36 1.75 5.40
CA LYS A 45 7.13 0.37 4.90
C LYS A 45 6.58 0.32 3.47
N ALA A 46 6.07 1.45 2.99
CA ALA A 46 5.63 1.60 1.61
C ALA A 46 5.83 3.05 1.14
N GLN A 47 5.73 3.24 -0.16
CA GLN A 47 5.63 4.54 -0.81
C GLN A 47 4.39 4.59 -1.69
N LEU A 48 3.81 5.78 -1.84
CA LEU A 48 2.67 5.96 -2.74
C LEU A 48 3.12 5.69 -4.18
N HIS A 49 2.32 4.92 -4.92
CA HIS A 49 2.55 4.73 -6.35
C HIS A 49 1.75 5.77 -7.12
N THR A 50 2.45 6.55 -7.94
CA THR A 50 1.88 7.50 -8.86
C THR A 50 2.01 7.00 -10.30
N ASP A 51 1.14 7.51 -11.18
CA ASP A 51 1.28 7.29 -12.61
C ASP A 51 2.39 8.16 -13.23
N GLN A 52 2.50 8.15 -14.56
CA GLN A 52 3.52 8.92 -15.29
C GLN A 52 3.36 10.45 -15.15
N ASN A 53 2.21 10.92 -14.66
CA ASN A 53 1.89 12.33 -14.46
C ASN A 53 1.90 12.70 -12.97
N ASP A 54 2.56 11.91 -12.12
CA ASP A 54 2.57 12.06 -10.66
C ASP A 54 1.18 12.08 -10.01
N SER A 55 0.17 11.52 -10.69
CA SER A 55 -1.19 11.44 -10.17
C SER A 55 -1.41 10.18 -9.34
N ILE A 56 -2.23 10.29 -8.29
CA ILE A 56 -2.57 9.17 -7.41
C ILE A 56 -3.47 8.18 -8.15
N VAL A 57 -3.07 6.90 -8.19
CA VAL A 57 -3.88 5.84 -8.78
C VAL A 57 -4.93 5.36 -7.79
N ILE A 58 -6.21 5.61 -8.10
CA ILE A 58 -7.37 5.19 -7.31
C ILE A 58 -8.03 3.97 -7.99
N VAL A 59 -8.31 2.94 -7.19
CA VAL A 59 -8.97 1.70 -7.62
C VAL A 59 -10.28 1.49 -6.86
N ASN A 60 -11.28 0.92 -7.53
CA ASN A 60 -12.61 0.71 -6.96
C ASN A 60 -12.65 -0.52 -6.07
#